data_AF-A0A1I2C600-F1
#
_entry.id   AF-A0A1I2C600-F1
#
_cell.length_a   1.000
_cell.length_b   1.000
_cell.length_c   1.000
_cell.angle_alpha   90.00
_cell.angle_beta   90.00
_cell.angle_gamma   90.00
#
_symmetry.space_group_name_H-M   'P 1'
#
loop_
_entity.id
_entity.type
_entity.pdbx_description
1 polymer ?
#
loop_
_entity_poly.entity_id
_entity_poly.type
_entity_poly.pdbx_seq_one_letter_code
_entity_poly.pdbx_strand_id
1 'polypeptide(L)'
;MSKALKIIAEEIDMIIRSKGLWFDFHVYRYESNKLIIAGSVDLCYYHQLEIIFENIQAFHGFFSEWHSDTTKVVFDKLEERNEFNGPLEIEQGYSVFRFKTEDYQNDVIIAAEKISFNTDTVFYYERDDLKENERIAYFIKRS
;
A
#
# COMPACT_ATOMS: atom_id res chain seq x y z
N MET A 1 -17.54 -11.70 2.21
CA MET A 1 -16.73 -10.48 2.41
C MET A 1 -15.23 -10.82 2.58
N SER A 2 -14.82 -11.57 3.61
CA SER A 2 -13.40 -11.94 3.84
C SER A 2 -12.67 -12.55 2.63
N LYS A 3 -13.29 -13.49 1.90
CA LYS A 3 -12.67 -14.14 0.74
C LYS A 3 -12.33 -13.18 -0.41
N ALA A 4 -13.15 -12.15 -0.63
CA ALA A 4 -12.91 -11.18 -1.71
C ALA A 4 -11.69 -10.28 -1.39
N LEU A 5 -11.57 -9.83 -0.14
CA LEU A 5 -10.43 -9.02 0.31
C LEU A 5 -9.12 -9.80 0.26
N LYS A 6 -9.17 -11.11 0.52
CA LYS A 6 -8.01 -12.00 0.37
C LYS A 6 -7.52 -12.07 -1.07
N ILE A 7 -8.44 -12.26 -2.02
CA ILE A 7 -8.11 -12.29 -3.47
C ILE A 7 -7.46 -10.98 -3.89
N ILE A 8 -8.01 -9.83 -3.48
CA ILE A 8 -7.42 -8.52 -3.78
C ILE A 8 -6.01 -8.39 -3.19
N ALA A 9 -5.78 -8.86 -1.95
CA ALA A 9 -4.45 -8.83 -1.35
C ALA A 9 -3.46 -9.74 -2.10
N GLU A 10 -3.89 -10.92 -2.55
CA GLU A 10 -3.08 -11.84 -3.37
C GLU A 10 -2.74 -11.22 -4.74
N GLU A 11 -3.67 -10.51 -5.37
CA GLU A 11 -3.43 -9.77 -6.62
C GLU A 11 -2.41 -8.65 -6.44
N ILE A 12 -2.54 -7.86 -5.37
CA ILE A 12 -1.58 -6.81 -5.02
C ILE A 12 -0.18 -7.40 -4.80
N ASP A 13 -0.06 -8.47 -4.02
CA ASP A 13 1.21 -9.16 -3.79
C ASP A 13 1.83 -9.68 -5.10
N MET A 14 1.02 -10.24 -5.99
CA MET A 14 1.48 -10.69 -7.31
C MET A 14 2.01 -9.52 -8.15
N ILE A 15 1.36 -8.36 -8.13
CA ILE A 15 1.83 -7.15 -8.81
C ILE A 15 3.19 -6.73 -8.25
N ILE A 16 3.33 -6.64 -6.93
CA ILE A 16 4.58 -6.26 -6.26
C ILE A 16 5.71 -7.20 -6.67
N ARG A 17 5.51 -8.52 -6.54
CA ARG A 17 6.55 -9.51 -6.82
C ARG A 17 6.89 -9.66 -8.30
N SER A 18 6.02 -9.20 -9.21
CA SER A 18 6.29 -9.19 -10.64
C SER A 18 7.32 -8.14 -11.07
N LYS A 19 7.65 -7.17 -10.19
CA LYS A 19 8.46 -5.99 -10.52
C LYS A 19 9.97 -6.19 -10.44
N GLY A 20 10.45 -7.30 -9.87
CA GLY A 20 11.89 -7.61 -9.81
C GLY A 20 12.35 -8.01 -8.42
N LEU A 21 13.55 -7.57 -8.02
CA LEU A 21 14.21 -7.96 -6.76
C LEU A 21 13.92 -7.04 -5.58
N TRP A 22 13.41 -5.83 -5.83
CA TRP A 22 13.04 -4.88 -4.78
C TRP A 22 11.79 -4.11 -5.19
N PHE A 23 11.06 -3.61 -4.19
CA PHE A 23 9.93 -2.73 -4.38
C PHE A 23 9.75 -1.90 -3.11
N ASP A 24 9.62 -0.59 -3.30
CA ASP A 24 9.69 0.41 -2.25
C ASP A 24 8.31 1.00 -2.02
N PHE A 25 8.02 1.39 -0.79
CA PHE A 25 6.72 1.90 -0.39
C PHE A 25 6.84 3.12 0.51
N HIS A 26 5.85 4.01 0.49
CA HIS A 26 5.66 5.04 1.51
C HIS A 26 4.18 5.43 1.64
N VAL A 27 3.86 6.17 2.71
CA VAL A 27 2.52 6.77 2.88
C VAL A 27 2.39 7.97 1.93
N TYR A 28 1.65 7.78 0.84
CA TYR A 28 1.48 8.81 -0.20
C TYR A 28 0.43 9.86 0.16
N ARG A 29 -0.69 9.43 0.74
CA ARG A 29 -1.77 10.32 1.14
C ARG A 29 -2.61 9.70 2.24
N TYR A 30 -2.98 10.50 3.22
CA TYR A 30 -4.00 10.14 4.20
C TYR A 30 -4.98 11.30 4.37
N GLU A 31 -6.23 11.07 3.99
CA GLU A 31 -7.31 12.05 4.12
C GLU A 31 -8.67 11.37 4.20
N SER A 32 -9.63 11.99 4.89
CA SER A 32 -11.04 11.55 4.88
C SER A 32 -11.24 10.04 5.12
N ASN A 33 -10.47 9.47 6.05
CA ASN A 33 -10.47 8.05 6.40
C ASN A 33 -10.05 7.10 5.26
N LYS A 34 -9.22 7.61 4.34
CA LYS A 34 -8.62 6.89 3.21
C LYS A 34 -7.10 7.05 3.25
N LEU A 35 -6.39 5.95 3.27
CA LEU A 35 -4.92 5.87 3.21
C LEU A 35 -4.53 5.28 1.88
N ILE A 36 -3.58 5.95 1.23
CA ILE A 36 -2.96 5.47 0.00
C ILE A 36 -1.50 5.21 0.32
N ILE A 37 -1.10 3.95 0.16
CA ILE A 37 0.31 3.56 0.14
C ILE A 37 0.74 3.52 -1.33
N ALA A 38 1.76 4.31 -1.67
CA ALA A 38 2.36 4.24 -3.00
C ALA A 38 3.48 3.21 -3.00
N GLY A 39 3.60 2.48 -4.11
CA GLY A 39 4.64 1.50 -4.35
C GLY A 39 5.32 1.69 -5.70
N SER A 40 6.65 1.60 -5.73
CA SER A 40 7.44 1.76 -6.96
C SER A 40 8.80 1.09 -6.85
N VAL A 41 9.47 0.94 -8.00
CA VAL A 41 10.91 0.65 -8.06
C VAL A 41 11.77 1.93 -8.09
N ASP A 42 11.12 3.09 -8.22
CA ASP A 42 11.75 4.41 -8.26
C ASP A 42 10.81 5.50 -7.72
N LEU A 43 10.67 5.56 -6.40
CA LEU A 43 9.82 6.54 -5.71
C LEU A 43 10.33 7.99 -5.81
N CYS A 44 11.52 8.25 -6.36
CA CYS A 44 11.99 9.62 -6.53
C CYS A 44 11.20 10.36 -7.61
N TYR A 45 10.76 9.65 -8.66
CA TYR A 45 10.16 10.26 -9.84
C TYR A 45 8.70 9.88 -10.05
N TYR A 46 8.30 8.67 -9.67
CA TYR A 46 6.93 8.20 -9.87
C TYR A 46 6.59 6.99 -9.00
N HIS A 47 5.30 6.68 -8.92
CA HIS A 47 4.83 5.36 -8.49
C HIS A 47 3.92 4.72 -9.50
N GLN A 48 3.82 3.38 -9.43
CA GLN A 48 3.03 2.56 -10.36
C GLN A 48 2.02 1.66 -9.64
N LEU A 49 1.96 1.76 -8.31
CA LEU A 49 1.00 1.05 -7.49
C LEU A 49 0.50 2.01 -6.42
N GLU A 50 -0.81 2.15 -6.33
CA GLU A 50 -1.50 2.77 -5.20
C GLU A 50 -2.32 1.67 -4.53
N ILE A 51 -2.01 1.32 -3.29
CA ILE A 51 -2.85 0.45 -2.46
C ILE A 51 -3.72 1.34 -1.59
N ILE A 52 -5.02 1.18 -1.75
CA ILE A 52 -6.02 2.12 -1.25
C ILE A 52 -6.82 1.42 -0.16
N PHE A 53 -6.68 1.93 1.06
CA PHE A 53 -7.45 1.49 2.22
C PHE A 53 -8.54 2.51 2.53
N GLU A 54 -9.77 2.05 2.72
CA GLU A 54 -10.90 2.89 3.11
C GLU A 54 -11.50 2.42 4.42
N ASN A 55 -11.98 3.38 5.21
CA ASN A 55 -12.47 3.19 6.58
C ASN A 55 -11.40 2.51 7.44
N ILE A 56 -10.40 3.30 7.82
CA ILE A 56 -9.23 2.83 8.54
C ILE A 56 -9.48 2.95 10.02
N GLN A 57 -9.11 1.90 10.73
CA GLN A 57 -9.15 1.88 12.19
C GLN A 57 -7.77 2.04 12.79
N ALA A 58 -6.77 1.36 12.23
CA ALA A 58 -5.43 1.35 12.76
C ALA A 58 -4.38 1.33 11.65
N PHE A 59 -3.29 2.05 11.90
CA PHE A 59 -2.06 2.01 11.12
C PHE A 59 -0.89 1.86 12.10
N HIS A 60 -0.07 0.85 11.89
CA HIS A 60 1.18 0.66 12.62
C HIS A 60 2.30 0.46 11.60
N GLY A 61 3.25 1.38 11.55
CA GLY A 61 4.33 1.33 10.59
C GLY A 61 5.00 2.67 10.41
N PHE A 62 5.63 2.84 9.24
CA PHE A 62 6.48 3.98 8.93
C PHE A 62 5.76 4.91 7.95
N PHE A 63 5.90 6.23 8.15
CA PHE A 63 5.43 7.22 7.17
C PHE A 63 6.47 7.49 6.08
N SER A 64 7.75 7.33 6.41
CA SER A 64 8.87 7.36 5.46
C SER A 64 8.89 6.11 4.59
N GLU A 65 9.85 6.06 3.68
CA GLU A 65 10.08 4.91 2.81
C GLU A 65 10.44 3.63 3.58
N TRP A 66 9.99 2.49 3.07
CA TRP A 66 10.45 1.15 3.47
C TRP A 66 10.56 0.23 2.25
N HIS A 67 11.44 -0.75 2.36
CA HIS A 67 11.73 -1.74 1.33
C HIS A 67 11.18 -3.13 1.73
N SER A 68 10.91 -3.95 0.71
CA SER A 68 10.45 -5.33 0.88
C SER A 68 11.17 -6.29 -0.07
N ASP A 69 11.55 -7.46 0.46
CA ASP A 69 12.08 -8.60 -0.32
C ASP A 69 10.96 -9.25 -1.15
N THR A 70 10.95 -8.95 -2.46
CA THR A 70 9.95 -9.43 -3.42
C THR A 70 10.11 -10.91 -3.80
N THR A 71 11.16 -11.58 -3.33
CA THR A 71 11.31 -13.04 -3.52
C THR A 71 10.35 -13.84 -2.61
N LYS A 72 9.78 -13.19 -1.59
CA LYS A 72 8.82 -13.74 -0.63
C LYS A 72 7.51 -12.97 -0.72
N VAL A 73 6.44 -13.50 -0.11
CA VAL A 73 5.16 -12.78 0.05
C VAL A 73 5.43 -11.47 0.79
N VAL A 74 5.14 -10.36 0.13
CA VAL A 74 5.33 -9.00 0.63
C VAL A 74 4.04 -8.49 1.27
N PHE A 75 2.90 -8.76 0.65
CA PHE A 75 1.62 -8.24 1.09
C PHE A 75 0.63 -9.38 1.35
N ASP A 76 0.00 -9.40 2.52
CA ASP A 76 -1.03 -10.39 2.82
C ASP A 76 -2.14 -9.85 3.73
N LYS A 77 -3.29 -10.54 3.66
CA LYS A 77 -4.37 -10.38 4.62
C LYS A 77 -4.22 -11.45 5.70
N LEU A 78 -4.16 -11.04 6.96
CA LEU A 78 -4.08 -11.96 8.09
C LEU A 78 -5.45 -12.64 8.32
N GLU A 79 -5.45 -13.96 8.54
CA GLU A 79 -6.67 -14.74 8.78
C GLU A 79 -7.11 -14.69 10.24
N GLU A 80 -6.15 -14.61 11.16
CA GLU A 80 -6.40 -14.57 12.59
C GLU A 80 -5.94 -13.24 13.18
N ARG A 81 -6.72 -12.72 14.12
CA ARG A 81 -6.49 -11.48 14.86
C ARG A 81 -5.33 -11.57 15.87
N ASN A 82 -4.53 -12.63 15.83
CA ASN A 82 -4.07 -13.24 17.08
C ASN A 82 -2.73 -12.74 17.64
N GLU A 83 -2.04 -11.80 16.98
CA GLU A 83 -0.85 -11.13 17.57
C GLU A 83 -0.99 -9.60 17.63
N PHE A 84 -1.68 -8.99 16.66
CA PHE A 84 -1.81 -7.53 16.57
C PHE A 84 -3.06 -6.95 17.24
N ASN A 85 -4.10 -7.76 17.52
CA ASN A 85 -5.31 -7.22 18.18
C ASN A 85 -5.06 -6.76 19.61
N GLY A 86 -4.09 -7.33 20.32
CA GLY A 86 -3.77 -6.91 21.69
C GLY A 86 -3.42 -5.42 21.75
N PRO A 87 -2.36 -4.97 21.06
CA PRO A 87 -1.97 -3.56 21.07
C PRO A 87 -2.82 -2.63 20.18
N LEU A 88 -3.51 -3.13 19.16
CA LEU A 88 -4.25 -2.29 18.20
C LEU A 88 -5.78 -2.28 18.39
N GLU A 89 -6.31 -3.07 19.34
CA GLU A 89 -7.74 -3.11 19.72
C GLU A 89 -8.72 -3.18 18.53
N ILE A 90 -8.38 -3.97 17.50
CA ILE A 90 -9.10 -3.97 16.22
C ILE A 90 -10.53 -4.52 16.40
N GLU A 91 -11.53 -3.68 16.12
CA GLU A 91 -12.96 -3.99 16.28
C GLU A 91 -13.46 -5.00 15.25
N GLN A 92 -14.66 -5.56 15.49
CA GLN A 92 -15.32 -6.43 14.52
C GLN A 92 -15.70 -5.64 13.26
N GLY A 93 -15.48 -6.22 12.08
CA GLY A 93 -15.78 -5.59 10.78
C GLY A 93 -14.54 -5.15 10.00
N TYR A 94 -13.41 -4.96 10.66
CA TYR A 94 -12.14 -4.62 10.02
C TYR A 94 -11.32 -5.88 9.68
N SER A 95 -10.63 -5.82 8.54
CA SER A 95 -9.62 -6.80 8.12
C SER A 95 -8.22 -6.23 8.34
N VAL A 96 -7.27 -7.11 8.65
CA VAL A 96 -5.88 -6.74 8.90
C VAL A 96 -5.02 -7.14 7.71
N PHE A 97 -4.29 -6.16 7.20
CA PHE A 97 -3.34 -6.29 6.11
C PHE A 97 -1.94 -6.03 6.60
N ARG A 98 -0.96 -6.67 5.99
CA ARG A 98 0.44 -6.58 6.39
C ARG A 98 1.34 -6.40 5.19
N PHE A 99 2.31 -5.50 5.30
CA PHE A 99 3.51 -5.47 4.47
C PHE A 99 4.69 -6.00 5.25
N LYS A 100 5.41 -6.96 4.67
CA LYS A 100 6.68 -7.42 5.22
C LYS A 100 7.79 -6.44 4.88
N THR A 101 8.50 -5.96 5.89
CA THR A 101 9.61 -5.03 5.70
C THR A 101 10.95 -5.77 5.72
N GLU A 102 11.92 -5.32 4.93
CA GLU A 102 13.30 -5.81 5.01
C GLU A 102 14.17 -4.94 5.93
N ASP A 103 13.92 -3.63 5.97
CA ASP A 103 14.79 -2.68 6.71
C ASP A 103 14.51 -2.62 8.20
N TYR A 104 13.35 -3.13 8.62
CA TYR A 104 12.84 -2.96 9.98
C TYR A 104 12.52 -4.31 10.62
N GLN A 105 12.62 -4.34 11.95
CA GLN A 105 12.24 -5.51 12.74
C GLN A 105 10.72 -5.76 12.76
N ASN A 106 9.93 -4.73 12.49
CA ASN A 106 8.47 -4.77 12.54
C ASN A 106 7.88 -4.55 11.15
N ASP A 107 6.92 -5.40 10.79
CA ASP A 107 6.10 -5.27 9.59
C ASP A 107 5.14 -4.06 9.69
N VAL A 108 4.70 -3.54 8.54
CA VAL A 108 3.66 -2.51 8.49
C VAL A 108 2.30 -3.19 8.53
N ILE A 109 1.44 -2.76 9.45
CA ILE A 109 0.11 -3.34 9.71
C ILE A 109 -0.97 -2.28 9.52
N ILE A 110 -2.02 -2.63 8.77
CA ILE A 110 -3.13 -1.74 8.46
C ILE A 110 -4.45 -2.47 8.71
N ALA A 111 -5.32 -1.88 9.52
CA ALA A 111 -6.68 -2.37 9.75
C ALA A 111 -7.68 -1.48 9.01
N ALA A 112 -8.40 -2.06 8.05
CA ALA A 112 -9.36 -1.34 7.20
C ALA A 112 -10.58 -2.19 6.85
N GLU A 113 -11.70 -1.54 6.53
CA GLU A 113 -12.92 -2.23 6.08
C GLU A 113 -12.78 -2.68 4.62
N LYS A 114 -12.17 -1.85 3.77
CA LYS A 114 -12.03 -2.08 2.34
C LYS A 114 -10.61 -1.85 1.87
N ILE A 115 -10.26 -2.60 0.82
CA ILE A 115 -9.02 -2.46 0.08
C ILE A 115 -9.34 -2.45 -1.42
N SER A 116 -8.63 -1.60 -2.16
CA SER A 116 -8.56 -1.62 -3.62
C SER A 116 -7.15 -1.18 -4.05
N PHE A 117 -6.89 -1.21 -5.35
CA PHE A 117 -5.62 -0.73 -5.89
C PHE A 117 -5.79 -0.09 -7.27
N ASN A 118 -4.79 0.71 -7.66
CA ASN A 118 -4.67 1.31 -8.99
C ASN A 118 -3.21 1.15 -9.47
N THR A 119 -3.02 0.93 -10.76
CA THR A 119 -1.70 0.68 -11.37
C THR A 119 -1.30 1.74 -12.40
N ASP A 120 -1.94 2.90 -12.36
CA ASP A 120 -1.55 4.06 -13.17
C ASP A 120 -0.14 4.50 -12.75
N THR A 121 0.61 5.04 -13.70
CA THR A 121 1.86 5.71 -13.38
C THR A 121 1.56 7.14 -12.93
N VAL A 122 1.99 7.50 -11.73
CA VAL A 122 1.79 8.84 -11.17
C VAL A 122 3.14 9.54 -11.06
N PHE A 123 3.34 10.59 -11.84
CA PHE A 123 4.60 11.34 -11.88
C PHE A 123 4.67 12.44 -10.81
N TYR A 124 5.86 12.63 -10.24
CA TYR A 124 6.16 13.63 -9.19
C TYR A 124 6.78 14.91 -9.77
N TYR A 125 6.58 15.16 -11.05
CA TYR A 125 7.05 16.33 -11.76
C TYR A 125 6.03 16.72 -12.84
N GLU A 126 6.07 17.97 -13.29
CA GLU A 126 5.19 18.43 -14.37
C GLU A 126 5.48 17.68 -15.67
N ARG A 127 4.41 17.22 -16.33
CA ARG A 127 4.46 16.53 -17.61
C ARG A 127 3.19 16.83 -18.40
N ASP A 128 3.37 17.21 -19.66
CA ASP A 128 2.27 17.67 -20.53
C ASP A 128 1.68 16.56 -21.41
N ASP A 129 2.48 15.54 -21.75
CA ASP A 129 2.17 14.49 -22.72
C ASP A 129 1.70 13.17 -22.06
N LEU A 130 0.83 13.26 -21.05
CA LEU A 130 0.32 12.09 -20.32
C LEU A 130 -0.43 11.13 -21.25
N LYS A 131 -0.08 9.86 -21.17
CA LYS A 131 -0.78 8.76 -21.84
C LYS A 131 -1.97 8.26 -21.03
N GLU A 132 -2.71 7.31 -21.61
CA GLU A 132 -3.70 6.54 -20.86
C GLU A 132 -3.05 5.84 -19.67
N ASN A 133 -3.68 5.93 -18.49
CA ASN A 133 -3.17 5.43 -17.20
C ASN A 133 -1.89 6.16 -16.71
N GLU A 134 -1.66 7.39 -17.15
CA GLU A 134 -0.64 8.28 -16.58
C GLU A 134 -1.31 9.49 -15.91
N ARG A 135 -0.83 9.85 -14.72
CA ARG A 135 -1.34 10.95 -13.90
C ARG A 135 -0.20 11.76 -13.30
N ILE A 136 -0.54 12.94 -12.79
CA ILE A 136 0.37 13.80 -12.04
C ILE A 136 -0.03 13.72 -10.57
N ALA A 137 0.97 13.67 -9.68
CA ALA A 137 0.72 13.64 -8.25
C ALA A 137 -0.03 14.89 -7.77
N TYR A 138 -0.91 14.72 -6.78
CA TYR A 138 -1.83 15.76 -6.32
C TYR A 138 -1.14 17.01 -5.75
N PHE A 139 0.12 16.87 -5.34
CA PHE A 139 0.93 17.95 -4.77
C PHE A 139 1.71 18.77 -5.82
N ILE A 140 1.74 18.32 -7.08
CA ILE A 140 2.35 19.09 -8.17
C ILE A 140 1.35 20.14 -8.65
N LYS A 141 1.68 21.40 -8.39
CA LYS A 141 0.91 22.55 -8.88
C LYS A 141 1.39 22.88 -10.28
N ARG A 142 0.48 22.84 -11.25
CA ARG A 142 0.76 23.38 -12.59
C ARG A 142 0.90 24.90 -12.48
N SER A 143 2.04 25.41 -12.92
CA SER A 143 2.31 26.84 -13.01
C SER A 143 1.58 27.53 -14.18
#